data_AF-A0A5J4QK99-F1
#
_entry.id   AF-A0A5J4QK99-F1
#
_cell.length_a   1.000
_cell.length_b   1.000
_cell.length_c   1.000
_cell.angle_alpha   90.00
_cell.angle_beta   90.00
_cell.angle_gamma   90.00
#
_symmetry.space_group_name_H-M   'P 1'
#
loop_
_entity.id
_entity.type
_entity.pdbx_description
1 polymer ?
#
loop_
_entity_poly.entity_id
_entity_poly.type
_entity_poly.pdbx_seq_one_letter_code
_entity_poly.pdbx_strand_id
1 'polypeptide(L)'
;MDDGDYLYTEENKNESSMKSFHAARYKPVIYVKPEYEDNVKQEVEKAGFEYHLFKGTQRNLAKFMRTLLVRRFESSQTAFRKSLDNMLANYLNIRKWAEVRHTIPVFKKGMLPDIEELYDTTDDVIPETADKEMDAAIEKLQTRGLFEIKTEYLRDDFFRELDEDIQLLQGLKNEWDAIEKENDPKLKEFINILKKQLKEDPARKIIVFSQFADTINYLEKKLKEANLPVFSYTALKATASNKETIRVNFDAGCKKNEQKDDYHILVATDAISEGYNLHRAGTIFNYDIPYNPTRIIQRVGRINRINKKVFDKLFIFNYFPTDIGESETRIQEISTLKMTMIHAIMGEDTKVLNSNEELQAFFVEQYKTLIEINEQKSWSTEYYATLHEFTDSPDLKKALSLPLRSKIRRKTSLPQGGVLVFAKKGNDFVFKFSNNSNETPADISPQDAFKLLQANKEEKSHPVSGQFENRYDAIKKVLFASESESNTEKIKRNAFDKIRLIIQMKGCNLEYLEDLKTVIEFDAISGYALRLINRLKPAEYAALPEKINYDYVQKMLHTYDTVL
;
A
#
# COMPACT_ATOMS: atom_id res chain seq x y z
N MET A 1 -18.26 30.84 -21.37
CA MET A 1 -18.81 30.25 -22.61
C MET A 1 -17.63 29.59 -23.31
N ASP A 2 -17.35 28.32 -23.13
CA ASP A 2 -18.14 27.26 -22.52
C ASP A 2 -17.23 26.19 -21.93
N ASP A 3 -17.83 25.52 -20.96
CA ASP A 3 -17.43 24.36 -20.18
C ASP A 3 -16.62 23.28 -20.92
N GLY A 4 -15.58 22.82 -20.23
CA GLY A 4 -14.91 21.55 -20.49
C GLY A 4 -14.78 20.80 -19.16
N ASP A 5 -15.93 20.47 -18.57
CA ASP A 5 -16.05 19.58 -17.42
C ASP A 5 -15.40 18.23 -17.73
N TYR A 6 -14.42 17.84 -16.92
CA TYR A 6 -13.99 16.45 -16.81
C TYR A 6 -15.10 15.69 -16.07
N LEU A 7 -16.12 15.31 -16.84
CA LEU A 7 -17.13 14.35 -16.45
C LEU A 7 -16.44 13.05 -16.03
N TYR A 8 -16.54 12.75 -14.73
CA TYR A 8 -16.60 11.38 -14.26
C TYR A 8 -17.68 10.69 -15.10
N THR A 9 -17.27 9.84 -16.04
CA THR A 9 -18.22 8.99 -16.73
C THR A 9 -18.82 8.05 -15.71
N GLU A 10 -20.10 8.29 -15.41
CA GLU A 10 -21.03 7.32 -14.84
C GLU A 10 -20.77 5.95 -15.47
N GLU A 11 -20.53 5.00 -14.58
CA GLU A 11 -21.05 3.64 -14.60
C GLU A 11 -21.66 3.17 -15.93
N ASN A 12 -21.03 2.15 -16.51
CA ASN A 12 -21.65 1.26 -17.48
C ASN A 12 -23.01 0.77 -16.95
N LYS A 13 -24.08 1.44 -17.36
CA LYS A 13 -25.50 1.07 -17.14
C LYS A 13 -25.93 -0.16 -17.96
N ASN A 14 -25.08 -1.19 -18.04
CA ASN A 14 -25.40 -2.49 -18.66
C ASN A 14 -24.96 -3.71 -17.83
N GLU A 15 -24.71 -3.55 -16.53
CA GLU A 15 -24.42 -4.65 -15.59
C GLU A 15 -25.67 -5.14 -14.82
N SER A 16 -26.86 -5.08 -15.42
CA SER A 16 -28.13 -5.48 -14.79
C SER A 16 -28.29 -7.00 -14.52
N SER A 17 -27.21 -7.80 -14.52
CA SER A 17 -27.28 -9.23 -14.16
C SER A 17 -26.02 -9.83 -13.54
N MET A 18 -24.94 -9.07 -13.36
CA MET A 18 -23.71 -9.62 -12.79
C MET A 18 -23.78 -9.46 -11.26
N LYS A 19 -23.82 -10.59 -10.53
CA LYS A 19 -23.72 -10.56 -9.06
C LYS A 19 -22.42 -9.86 -8.67
N SER A 20 -22.52 -8.69 -8.05
CA SER A 20 -21.35 -7.91 -7.63
C SER A 20 -20.71 -8.54 -6.40
N PHE A 21 -19.38 -8.60 -6.36
CA PHE A 21 -18.66 -9.01 -5.16
C PHE A 21 -18.60 -7.82 -4.19
N HIS A 22 -19.40 -7.89 -3.13
CA HIS A 22 -19.55 -6.82 -2.15
C HIS A 22 -18.33 -6.71 -1.25
N ALA A 23 -17.63 -7.82 -1.00
CA ALA A 23 -16.55 -7.92 -0.04
C ALA A 23 -17.00 -7.53 1.38
N ALA A 24 -18.24 -7.84 1.75
CA ALA A 24 -18.92 -7.40 2.98
C ALA A 24 -18.12 -7.76 4.23
N ARG A 25 -17.58 -8.98 4.23
CA ARG A 25 -16.70 -9.54 5.26
C ARG A 25 -15.65 -8.52 5.71
N TYR A 26 -14.92 -7.91 4.77
CA TYR A 26 -13.74 -7.07 4.99
C TYR A 26 -14.01 -5.65 5.48
N LYS A 27 -15.28 -5.24 5.55
CA LYS A 27 -15.67 -3.85 5.85
C LYS A 27 -16.85 -3.72 6.83
N PRO A 28 -16.89 -4.45 7.96
CA PRO A 28 -18.03 -4.44 8.87
C PRO A 28 -18.32 -3.05 9.46
N VAL A 29 -17.31 -2.19 9.64
CA VAL A 29 -17.49 -0.82 10.18
C VAL A 29 -18.34 0.06 9.25
N ILE A 30 -18.36 -0.23 7.95
CA ILE A 30 -19.18 0.51 6.98
C ILE A 30 -20.67 0.20 7.16
N TYR A 31 -20.98 -0.97 7.74
CA TYR A 31 -22.35 -1.42 7.98
C TYR A 31 -22.86 -1.07 9.38
N VAL A 32 -22.10 -0.35 10.19
CA VAL A 32 -22.56 0.10 11.51
C VAL A 32 -23.73 1.08 11.35
N LYS A 33 -24.78 0.91 12.14
CA LYS A 33 -25.93 1.81 12.21
C LYS A 33 -25.52 3.14 12.85
N PRO A 34 -26.06 4.30 12.38
CA PRO A 34 -25.70 5.60 12.92
C PRO A 34 -25.83 5.72 14.45
N GLU A 35 -26.85 5.11 15.04
CA GLU A 35 -27.07 5.15 16.49
C GLU A 35 -26.01 4.40 17.33
N TYR A 36 -25.23 3.50 16.71
CA TYR A 36 -24.18 2.73 17.37
C TYR A 36 -22.76 3.13 16.92
N GLU A 37 -22.63 4.17 16.11
CA GLU A 37 -21.33 4.63 15.59
C GLU A 37 -20.37 5.04 16.73
N ASP A 38 -20.87 5.73 17.75
CA ASP A 38 -20.07 6.09 18.93
C ASP A 38 -19.64 4.87 19.75
N ASN A 39 -20.48 3.83 19.86
CA ASN A 39 -20.13 2.59 20.54
C ASN A 39 -18.96 1.88 19.83
N VAL A 40 -19.06 1.71 18.51
CA VAL A 40 -18.01 1.06 17.73
C VAL A 40 -16.75 1.91 17.68
N LYS A 41 -16.88 3.24 17.58
CA LYS A 41 -15.74 4.16 17.67
C LYS A 41 -14.96 4.00 18.96
N GLN A 42 -15.63 3.89 20.11
CA GLN A 42 -14.96 3.66 21.39
C GLN A 42 -14.21 2.32 21.41
N GLU A 43 -14.79 1.25 20.87
CA GLU A 43 -14.11 -0.06 20.80
C GLU A 43 -12.89 -0.04 19.86
N VAL A 44 -12.99 0.63 18.71
CA VAL A 44 -11.88 0.82 17.76
C VAL A 44 -10.75 1.66 18.38
N GLU A 45 -11.11 2.73 19.10
CA GLU A 45 -10.14 3.61 19.77
C GLU A 45 -9.49 2.92 20.98
N LYS A 46 -10.23 2.11 21.75
CA LYS A 46 -9.67 1.23 22.80
C LYS A 46 -8.70 0.20 22.23
N ALA A 47 -8.99 -0.34 21.04
CA ALA A 47 -8.09 -1.24 20.32
C ALA A 47 -6.82 -0.53 19.79
N GLY A 48 -6.79 0.80 19.83
CA GLY A 48 -5.64 1.63 19.52
C GLY A 48 -5.65 2.27 18.12
N PHE A 49 -6.81 2.36 17.46
CA PHE A 49 -6.97 2.97 16.13
C PHE A 49 -7.81 4.23 16.16
N GLU A 50 -7.51 5.14 15.23
CA GLU A 50 -8.42 6.22 14.91
C GLU A 50 -9.52 5.66 13.99
N TYR A 51 -10.79 5.88 14.36
CA TYR A 51 -11.95 5.23 13.75
C TYR A 51 -12.12 5.53 12.26
N HIS A 52 -11.90 6.78 11.82
CA HIS A 52 -12.07 7.15 10.42
C HIS A 52 -10.96 6.56 9.54
N LEU A 53 -9.71 6.56 10.02
CA LEU A 53 -8.60 5.87 9.35
C LEU A 53 -8.90 4.37 9.20
N PHE A 54 -9.38 3.74 10.28
CA PHE A 54 -9.73 2.32 10.28
C PHE A 54 -10.86 2.00 9.28
N LYS A 55 -11.89 2.85 9.19
CA LYS A 55 -12.97 2.77 8.20
C LYS A 55 -12.42 2.89 6.76
N GLY A 56 -11.43 3.75 6.54
CA GLY A 56 -10.69 3.85 5.27
C GLY A 56 -9.88 2.59 4.94
N THR A 57 -9.15 2.04 5.92
CA THR A 57 -8.38 0.79 5.78
C THR A 57 -9.26 -0.37 5.35
N GLN A 58 -10.47 -0.51 5.93
CA GLN A 58 -11.42 -1.56 5.55
C GLN A 58 -11.92 -1.45 4.10
N ARG A 59 -12.15 -0.24 3.58
CA ARG A 59 -12.48 -0.03 2.15
C ARG A 59 -11.34 -0.48 1.25
N ASN A 60 -10.11 -0.12 1.62
CA ASN A 60 -8.93 -0.49 0.85
C ASN A 60 -8.70 -2.01 0.88
N LEU A 61 -8.93 -2.65 2.03
CA LEU A 61 -8.82 -4.09 2.18
C LEU A 61 -9.81 -4.84 1.29
N ALA A 62 -11.07 -4.42 1.25
CA ALA A 62 -12.07 -5.02 0.38
C ALA A 62 -11.65 -5.00 -1.10
N LYS A 63 -11.18 -3.84 -1.58
CA LYS A 63 -10.63 -3.69 -2.95
C LYS A 63 -9.40 -4.57 -3.17
N PHE A 64 -8.50 -4.60 -2.19
CA PHE A 64 -7.28 -5.40 -2.24
C PHE A 64 -7.57 -6.90 -2.35
N MET A 65 -8.53 -7.43 -1.59
CA MET A 65 -8.91 -8.84 -1.62
C MET A 65 -9.41 -9.27 -3.00
N ARG A 66 -10.20 -8.40 -3.66
CA ARG A 66 -10.61 -8.62 -5.05
C ARG A 66 -9.42 -8.64 -6.00
N THR A 67 -8.56 -7.62 -5.95
CA THR A 67 -7.35 -7.54 -6.77
C THR A 67 -6.44 -8.75 -6.56
N LEU A 68 -6.27 -9.20 -5.32
CA LEU A 68 -5.44 -10.36 -4.99
C LEU A 68 -6.01 -11.64 -5.61
N LEU A 69 -7.32 -11.86 -5.54
CA LEU A 69 -7.96 -13.03 -6.14
C LEU A 69 -7.71 -13.06 -7.67
N VAL A 70 -7.86 -11.93 -8.35
CA VAL A 70 -7.56 -11.79 -9.79
C VAL A 70 -6.08 -12.04 -10.07
N ARG A 71 -5.16 -11.50 -9.25
CA ARG A 71 -3.72 -11.74 -9.43
C ARG A 71 -3.33 -13.21 -9.26
N ARG A 72 -3.99 -13.91 -8.35
CA ARG A 72 -3.76 -15.34 -8.13
C ARG A 72 -4.34 -16.18 -9.27
N PHE A 73 -5.46 -15.75 -9.86
CA PHE A 73 -5.98 -16.26 -11.13
C PHE A 73 -4.97 -16.10 -12.29
N GLU A 74 -4.47 -14.89 -12.49
CA GLU A 74 -3.48 -14.59 -13.54
C GLU A 74 -2.13 -15.31 -13.33
N SER A 75 -1.80 -15.67 -12.09
CA SER A 75 -0.59 -16.42 -11.78
C SER A 75 -0.72 -17.90 -12.11
N SER A 76 -1.65 -18.63 -11.47
CA SER A 76 -1.92 -20.04 -11.77
C SER A 76 -3.29 -20.52 -11.27
N GLN A 77 -3.84 -21.53 -11.94
CA GLN A 77 -5.11 -22.16 -11.56
C GLN A 77 -5.10 -22.70 -10.12
N THR A 78 -3.97 -23.24 -9.67
CA THR A 78 -3.82 -23.77 -8.30
C THR A 78 -3.80 -22.65 -7.27
N ALA A 79 -3.08 -21.54 -7.55
CA ALA A 79 -3.01 -20.41 -6.64
C ALA A 79 -4.38 -19.74 -6.47
N PHE A 80 -5.16 -19.63 -7.55
CA PHE A 80 -6.54 -19.15 -7.51
C PHE A 80 -7.45 -20.06 -6.72
N ARG A 81 -7.49 -21.36 -7.05
CA ARG A 81 -8.36 -22.33 -6.37
C ARG A 81 -8.17 -22.33 -4.86
N LYS A 82 -6.92 -22.39 -4.40
CA LYS A 82 -6.60 -22.30 -2.97
C LYS A 82 -7.12 -21.01 -2.34
N SER A 83 -6.98 -19.89 -3.04
CA SER A 83 -7.46 -18.59 -2.52
C SER A 83 -8.97 -18.51 -2.46
N LEU A 84 -9.65 -19.07 -3.46
CA LEU A 84 -11.10 -19.13 -3.53
C LEU A 84 -11.65 -20.03 -2.42
N ASP A 85 -11.06 -21.22 -2.22
CA ASP A 85 -11.40 -22.16 -1.16
C ASP A 85 -11.21 -21.49 0.23
N ASN A 86 -10.05 -20.88 0.47
CA ASN A 86 -9.76 -20.20 1.74
C ASN A 86 -10.66 -18.98 1.96
N MET A 87 -10.94 -18.20 0.90
CA MET A 87 -11.84 -17.04 1.00
C MET A 87 -13.26 -17.51 1.35
N LEU A 88 -13.80 -18.50 0.65
CA LEU A 88 -15.11 -19.05 0.93
C LEU A 88 -15.21 -19.62 2.35
N ALA A 89 -14.23 -20.43 2.78
CA ALA A 89 -14.17 -20.97 4.14
C ALA A 89 -14.21 -19.84 5.18
N ASN A 90 -13.45 -18.78 4.95
CA ASN A 90 -13.42 -17.61 5.83
C ASN A 90 -14.72 -16.80 5.88
N TYR A 91 -15.49 -16.76 4.78
CA TYR A 91 -16.82 -16.15 4.77
C TYR A 91 -17.83 -17.01 5.56
N LEU A 92 -17.84 -18.32 5.32
CA LEU A 92 -18.69 -19.27 6.04
C LEU A 92 -18.41 -19.25 7.55
N ASN A 93 -17.13 -19.18 7.91
CA ASN A 93 -16.71 -19.10 9.31
C ASN A 93 -17.19 -17.81 10.00
N ILE A 94 -17.13 -16.65 9.33
CA ILE A 94 -17.66 -15.40 9.90
C ILE A 94 -19.18 -15.44 10.00
N ARG A 95 -19.87 -16.04 9.02
CA ARG A 95 -21.32 -16.21 9.08
C ARG A 95 -21.74 -17.04 10.28
N LYS A 96 -21.05 -18.16 10.52
CA LYS A 96 -21.25 -19.03 11.68
C LYS A 96 -20.92 -18.34 13.00
N TRP A 97 -19.83 -17.57 13.05
CA TRP A 97 -19.45 -16.80 14.23
C TRP A 97 -20.56 -15.81 14.62
N ALA A 98 -21.13 -15.11 13.65
CA ALA A 98 -22.22 -14.16 13.88
C ALA A 98 -23.48 -14.84 14.43
N GLU A 99 -23.77 -16.07 14.00
CA GLU A 99 -24.91 -16.86 14.48
C GLU A 99 -24.74 -17.33 15.92
N VAL A 100 -23.54 -17.82 16.27
CA VAL A 100 -23.27 -18.40 17.60
C VAL A 100 -22.98 -17.33 18.64
N ARG A 101 -22.16 -16.33 18.31
CA ARG A 101 -21.64 -15.34 19.29
C ARG A 101 -22.34 -13.99 19.24
N HIS A 102 -23.18 -13.75 18.24
CA HIS A 102 -23.83 -12.45 18.02
C HIS A 102 -22.85 -11.27 17.96
N THR A 103 -21.62 -11.54 17.50
CA THR A 103 -20.58 -10.53 17.24
C THR A 103 -19.88 -10.79 15.89
N ILE A 104 -19.12 -9.82 15.40
CA ILE A 104 -18.22 -9.92 14.26
C ILE A 104 -16.80 -9.60 14.75
N PRO A 105 -15.84 -10.54 14.61
CA PRO A 105 -14.46 -10.32 15.06
C PRO A 105 -13.72 -9.40 14.09
N VAL A 106 -12.97 -8.42 14.60
CA VAL A 106 -12.20 -7.46 13.81
C VAL A 106 -10.81 -7.25 14.41
N PHE A 107 -9.72 -7.48 13.67
CA PHE A 107 -8.35 -7.32 14.21
C PHE A 107 -7.78 -5.91 14.05
N LYS A 108 -6.78 -5.65 14.92
CA LYS A 108 -5.75 -4.60 14.96
C LYS A 108 -5.08 -4.24 13.62
N LYS A 109 -5.38 -4.91 12.50
CA LYS A 109 -4.72 -4.66 11.21
C LYS A 109 -5.68 -4.52 10.03
N GLY A 110 -6.97 -4.34 10.29
CA GLY A 110 -8.01 -4.38 9.25
C GLY A 110 -8.27 -5.79 8.71
N MET A 111 -7.31 -6.70 8.87
CA MET A 111 -7.47 -8.13 8.69
C MET A 111 -8.59 -8.67 9.59
N LEU A 112 -9.32 -9.64 9.06
CA LEU A 112 -10.19 -10.50 9.85
C LEU A 112 -9.41 -11.77 10.17
N PRO A 113 -9.75 -12.50 11.24
CA PRO A 113 -9.03 -13.74 11.56
C PRO A 113 -8.92 -14.61 10.32
N ASP A 114 -7.76 -15.21 10.10
CA ASP A 114 -7.78 -16.50 9.45
C ASP A 114 -8.34 -17.45 10.49
N ILE A 115 -9.59 -17.86 10.29
CA ILE A 115 -10.28 -18.64 11.31
C ILE A 115 -9.67 -20.07 11.36
N GLU A 116 -8.83 -20.43 10.40
CA GLU A 116 -7.93 -21.59 10.50
C GLU A 116 -6.99 -21.48 11.72
N GLU A 117 -6.45 -20.30 12.07
CA GLU A 117 -5.65 -20.10 13.30
C GLU A 117 -6.49 -20.26 14.60
N LEU A 118 -7.82 -20.13 14.50
CA LEU A 118 -8.79 -20.37 15.59
C LEU A 118 -9.19 -21.85 15.69
N TYR A 119 -9.11 -22.62 14.60
CA TYR A 119 -9.51 -24.03 14.52
C TYR A 119 -8.32 -25.02 14.50
N ASP A 120 -7.09 -24.58 14.22
CA ASP A 120 -5.86 -25.42 14.20
C ASP A 120 -5.44 -25.94 15.60
N THR A 121 -6.29 -25.77 16.61
CA THR A 121 -6.12 -26.40 17.93
C THR A 121 -6.97 -27.66 18.12
N THR A 122 -7.84 -28.03 17.19
CA THR A 122 -8.59 -29.28 17.27
C THR A 122 -8.84 -29.86 15.87
N ASP A 123 -8.14 -30.96 15.55
CA ASP A 123 -8.66 -31.96 14.62
C ASP A 123 -10.08 -32.36 15.07
N ASP A 124 -10.96 -32.51 14.08
CA ASP A 124 -12.30 -33.08 14.12
C ASP A 124 -13.44 -32.31 14.85
N VAL A 125 -14.51 -32.07 14.08
CA VAL A 125 -15.93 -31.96 14.49
C VAL A 125 -16.20 -31.30 15.85
N ILE A 126 -16.68 -30.05 15.79
CA ILE A 126 -17.16 -29.25 16.93
C ILE A 126 -18.01 -30.10 17.91
N PRO A 127 -17.48 -30.45 19.10
CA PRO A 127 -18.28 -30.94 20.19
C PRO A 127 -18.93 -29.73 20.88
N GLU A 128 -20.17 -29.88 21.36
CA GLU A 128 -20.96 -28.87 22.09
C GLU A 128 -20.32 -28.37 23.41
N THR A 129 -19.05 -28.67 23.68
CA THR A 129 -18.28 -28.27 24.88
C THR A 129 -17.23 -27.17 24.60
N ALA A 130 -17.27 -26.52 23.44
CA ALA A 130 -16.24 -25.61 22.90
C ALA A 130 -16.11 -24.21 23.57
N ASP A 131 -16.95 -23.85 24.54
CA ASP A 131 -17.04 -22.44 24.99
C ASP A 131 -15.80 -21.95 25.77
N LYS A 132 -15.18 -22.78 26.63
CA LYS A 132 -14.08 -22.33 27.51
C LYS A 132 -12.71 -22.22 26.83
N GLU A 133 -12.43 -23.09 25.86
CA GLU A 133 -11.15 -23.07 25.12
C GLU A 133 -11.16 -21.97 24.06
N MET A 134 -12.33 -21.72 23.45
CA MET A 134 -12.53 -20.62 22.51
C MET A 134 -12.44 -19.25 23.19
N ASP A 135 -13.00 -19.08 24.39
CA ASP A 135 -12.88 -17.82 25.13
C ASP A 135 -11.42 -17.53 25.56
N ALA A 136 -10.64 -18.55 25.92
CA ALA A 136 -9.21 -18.40 26.23
C ALA A 136 -8.36 -18.05 24.98
N ALA A 137 -8.70 -18.61 23.81
CA ALA A 137 -8.09 -18.23 22.54
C ALA A 137 -8.43 -16.78 22.17
N ILE A 138 -9.68 -16.35 22.40
CA ILE A 138 -10.14 -14.98 22.17
C ILE A 138 -9.44 -13.99 23.10
N GLU A 139 -9.29 -14.28 24.40
CA GLU A 139 -8.52 -13.41 25.31
C GLU A 139 -7.08 -13.20 24.81
N LYS A 140 -6.43 -14.27 24.35
CA LYS A 140 -5.09 -14.20 23.76
C LYS A 140 -5.07 -13.36 22.47
N LEU A 141 -6.12 -13.39 21.66
CA LEU A 141 -6.25 -12.59 20.43
C LEU A 141 -6.65 -11.13 20.73
N GLN A 142 -7.41 -10.86 21.79
CA GLN A 142 -7.72 -9.52 22.28
C GLN A 142 -6.44 -8.80 22.74
N THR A 143 -5.48 -9.51 23.35
CA THR A 143 -4.15 -8.93 23.64
C THR A 143 -3.37 -8.56 22.37
N ARG A 144 -3.70 -9.17 21.22
CA ARG A 144 -3.18 -8.84 19.89
C ARG A 144 -4.02 -7.77 19.16
N GLY A 145 -5.07 -7.24 19.82
CA GLY A 145 -5.96 -6.17 19.39
C GLY A 145 -7.13 -6.62 18.50
N LEU A 146 -7.59 -7.84 18.66
CA LEU A 146 -8.95 -8.23 18.25
C LEU A 146 -9.97 -7.44 19.07
N PHE A 147 -10.96 -6.85 18.40
CA PHE A 147 -12.18 -6.33 19.01
C PHE A 147 -13.40 -6.93 18.30
N GLU A 148 -14.54 -6.89 18.96
CA GLU A 148 -15.78 -7.49 18.45
C GLU A 148 -16.84 -6.42 18.25
N ILE A 149 -17.49 -6.42 17.07
CA ILE A 149 -18.64 -5.58 16.78
C ILE A 149 -19.89 -6.42 17.00
N LYS A 150 -20.80 -6.00 17.86
CA LYS A 150 -22.05 -6.74 18.06
C LYS A 150 -22.90 -6.72 16.79
N THR A 151 -23.54 -7.84 16.47
CA THR A 151 -24.39 -7.95 15.28
C THR A 151 -25.58 -6.99 15.34
N GLU A 152 -26.08 -6.66 16.52
CA GLU A 152 -27.13 -5.65 16.73
C GLU A 152 -26.74 -4.24 16.23
N TYR A 153 -25.43 -3.94 16.22
CA TYR A 153 -24.89 -2.66 15.76
C TYR A 153 -24.83 -2.56 14.23
N LEU A 154 -24.94 -3.67 13.53
CA LEU A 154 -24.84 -3.73 12.07
C LEU A 154 -26.22 -3.59 11.43
N ARG A 155 -26.26 -2.94 10.28
CA ARG A 155 -27.42 -2.87 9.39
C ARG A 155 -27.66 -4.24 8.73
N ASP A 156 -28.93 -4.51 8.39
CA ASP A 156 -29.36 -5.80 7.83
C ASP A 156 -28.75 -6.09 6.44
N ASP A 157 -28.35 -5.04 5.71
CA ASP A 157 -27.64 -5.13 4.43
C ASP A 157 -26.28 -5.86 4.57
N PHE A 158 -25.64 -5.83 5.74
CA PHE A 158 -24.41 -6.59 5.99
C PHE A 158 -24.57 -8.08 5.76
N PHE A 159 -25.58 -8.69 6.38
CA PHE A 159 -25.79 -10.14 6.30
C PHE A 159 -26.30 -10.55 4.93
N ARG A 160 -27.14 -9.72 4.30
CA ARG A 160 -27.58 -9.94 2.93
C ARG A 160 -26.37 -9.95 1.97
N GLU A 161 -25.52 -8.93 2.02
CA GLU A 161 -24.34 -8.85 1.15
C GLU A 161 -23.30 -9.93 1.47
N LEU A 162 -23.16 -10.32 2.74
CA LEU A 162 -22.30 -11.45 3.16
C LEU A 162 -22.79 -12.78 2.56
N ASP A 163 -24.11 -13.03 2.61
CA ASP A 163 -24.72 -14.25 2.05
C ASP A 163 -24.67 -14.24 0.51
N GLU A 164 -24.83 -13.07 -0.13
CA GLU A 164 -24.64 -12.88 -1.58
C GLU A 164 -23.19 -13.17 -2.02
N ASP A 165 -22.20 -12.68 -1.27
CA ASP A 165 -20.78 -12.99 -1.49
C ASP A 165 -20.50 -14.49 -1.33
N ILE A 166 -21.06 -15.15 -0.31
CA ILE A 166 -20.94 -16.61 -0.11
C ILE A 166 -21.50 -17.35 -1.32
N GLN A 167 -22.69 -16.99 -1.78
CA GLN A 167 -23.30 -17.62 -2.95
C GLN A 167 -22.47 -17.43 -4.22
N LEU A 168 -21.90 -16.24 -4.42
CA LEU A 168 -21.03 -15.94 -5.55
C LEU A 168 -19.75 -16.80 -5.49
N LEU A 169 -19.06 -16.81 -4.35
CA LEU A 169 -17.83 -17.60 -4.17
C LEU A 169 -18.08 -19.10 -4.30
N GLN A 170 -19.20 -19.60 -3.77
CA GLN A 170 -19.60 -21.00 -3.91
C GLN A 170 -19.93 -21.36 -5.38
N GLY A 171 -20.61 -20.46 -6.10
CA GLY A 171 -20.87 -20.62 -7.54
C GLY A 171 -19.58 -20.71 -8.34
N LEU A 172 -18.68 -19.73 -8.14
CA LEU A 172 -17.35 -19.71 -8.76
C LEU A 172 -16.55 -20.97 -8.44
N LYS A 173 -16.61 -21.45 -7.20
CA LYS A 173 -15.92 -22.67 -6.79
C LYS A 173 -16.46 -23.89 -7.54
N ASN A 174 -17.77 -24.03 -7.64
CA ASN A 174 -18.40 -25.16 -8.34
C ASN A 174 -18.07 -25.14 -9.84
N GLU A 175 -18.12 -23.97 -10.47
CA GLU A 175 -17.70 -23.81 -11.86
C GLU A 175 -16.23 -24.18 -12.06
N TRP A 176 -15.36 -23.73 -11.16
CA TRP A 176 -13.93 -24.01 -11.23
C TRP A 176 -13.60 -25.48 -10.99
N ASP A 177 -14.32 -26.13 -10.07
CA ASP A 177 -14.17 -27.56 -9.79
C ASP A 177 -14.64 -28.44 -10.96
N ALA A 178 -15.53 -27.92 -11.82
CA ALA A 178 -15.99 -28.58 -13.03
C ALA A 178 -14.99 -28.46 -14.21
N ILE A 179 -14.04 -27.54 -14.16
CA ILE A 179 -13.00 -27.40 -15.20
C ILE A 179 -12.02 -28.58 -15.11
N GLU A 180 -11.72 -29.20 -16.25
CA GLU A 180 -10.71 -30.26 -16.32
C GLU A 180 -9.34 -29.77 -15.84
N LYS A 181 -8.77 -30.47 -14.85
CA LYS A 181 -7.49 -30.13 -14.19
C LYS A 181 -6.29 -30.05 -15.13
N GLU A 182 -6.40 -30.50 -16.37
CA GLU A 182 -5.32 -30.51 -17.36
C GLU A 182 -5.40 -29.38 -18.39
N ASN A 183 -6.47 -28.59 -18.40
CA ASN A 183 -6.63 -27.53 -19.38
C ASN A 183 -6.04 -26.20 -18.87
N ASP A 184 -4.71 -26.07 -18.90
CA ASP A 184 -3.97 -24.84 -18.60
C ASP A 184 -3.16 -24.38 -19.83
N PRO A 185 -3.71 -23.49 -20.68
CA PRO A 185 -3.04 -23.00 -21.88
C PRO A 185 -1.72 -22.30 -21.61
N LYS A 186 -1.64 -21.51 -20.52
CA LYS A 186 -0.44 -20.76 -20.12
C LYS A 186 0.68 -21.73 -19.75
N LEU A 187 0.38 -22.73 -18.93
CA LEU A 187 1.34 -23.77 -18.56
C LEU A 187 1.78 -24.60 -19.78
N LYS A 188 0.84 -25.00 -20.64
CA LYS A 188 1.12 -25.81 -21.82
C LYS A 188 2.12 -25.10 -22.74
N GLU A 189 1.88 -23.83 -23.04
CA GLU A 189 2.77 -23.05 -23.88
C GLU A 189 4.11 -22.78 -23.20
N PHE A 190 4.09 -22.50 -21.88
CA PHE A 190 5.32 -22.34 -21.11
C PHE A 190 6.22 -23.58 -21.17
N ILE A 191 5.66 -24.78 -21.02
CA ILE A 191 6.40 -26.05 -21.13
C ILE A 191 6.99 -26.20 -22.55
N ASN A 192 6.23 -25.85 -23.59
CA ASN A 192 6.71 -25.91 -24.98
C ASN A 192 7.92 -24.99 -25.18
N ILE A 193 7.85 -23.76 -24.67
CA ILE A 193 8.94 -22.78 -24.75
C ILE A 193 10.18 -23.30 -24.02
N LEU A 194 10.02 -23.82 -22.80
CA LEU A 194 11.14 -24.38 -22.03
C LEU A 194 11.81 -25.55 -22.75
N LYS A 195 11.01 -26.48 -23.30
CA LYS A 195 11.53 -27.63 -24.08
C LYS A 195 12.30 -27.16 -25.31
N LYS A 196 11.79 -26.14 -26.01
CA LYS A 196 12.46 -25.55 -27.18
C LYS A 196 13.80 -24.92 -26.78
N GLN A 197 13.82 -24.07 -25.75
CA GLN A 197 15.05 -23.40 -25.30
C GLN A 197 16.11 -24.39 -24.82
N LEU A 198 15.74 -25.41 -24.06
CA LEU A 198 16.68 -26.44 -23.60
C LEU A 198 17.20 -27.32 -24.75
N LYS A 199 16.43 -27.47 -25.83
CA LYS A 199 16.89 -28.18 -27.03
C LYS A 199 17.88 -27.34 -27.85
N GLU A 200 17.64 -26.03 -27.96
CA GLU A 200 18.48 -25.10 -28.71
C GLU A 200 19.80 -24.78 -28.00
N ASP A 201 19.78 -24.61 -26.67
CA ASP A 201 20.94 -24.32 -25.84
C ASP A 201 20.88 -25.13 -24.51
N PRO A 202 21.29 -26.42 -24.53
CA PRO A 202 21.18 -27.29 -23.36
C PRO A 202 22.00 -26.83 -22.14
N ALA A 203 23.06 -26.04 -22.37
CA ALA A 203 23.93 -25.54 -21.30
C ALA A 203 23.35 -24.30 -20.60
N ARG A 204 22.46 -23.56 -21.26
CA ARG A 204 21.85 -22.34 -20.71
C ARG A 204 20.81 -22.68 -19.64
N LYS A 205 21.12 -22.29 -18.40
CA LYS A 205 20.19 -22.43 -17.28
C LYS A 205 19.09 -21.38 -17.36
N ILE A 206 17.90 -21.74 -16.90
CA ILE A 206 16.69 -20.93 -16.91
C ILE A 206 16.21 -20.70 -15.48
N ILE A 207 15.84 -19.46 -15.16
CA ILE A 207 15.21 -19.12 -13.88
C ILE A 207 13.81 -18.61 -14.14
N VAL A 208 12.86 -19.05 -13.33
CA VAL A 208 11.45 -18.74 -13.44
C VAL A 208 11.01 -18.17 -12.10
N PHE A 209 10.58 -16.92 -12.10
CA PHE A 209 10.09 -16.24 -10.92
C PHE A 209 8.56 -16.16 -10.92
N SER A 210 7.98 -16.37 -9.74
CA SER A 210 6.58 -16.10 -9.44
C SER A 210 6.46 -15.49 -8.06
N GLN A 211 5.46 -14.64 -7.84
CA GLN A 211 5.21 -14.03 -6.53
C GLN A 211 4.65 -15.03 -5.51
N PHE A 212 3.94 -16.05 -5.97
CA PHE A 212 3.19 -16.95 -5.09
C PHE A 212 3.88 -18.30 -4.95
N ALA A 213 4.12 -18.73 -3.71
CA ALA A 213 4.70 -20.04 -3.41
C ALA A 213 3.83 -21.19 -3.94
N ASP A 214 2.50 -21.03 -3.93
CA ASP A 214 1.57 -22.01 -4.52
C ASP A 214 1.79 -22.21 -6.02
N THR A 215 2.05 -21.13 -6.76
CA THR A 215 2.40 -21.20 -8.18
C THR A 215 3.75 -21.89 -8.37
N ILE A 216 4.75 -21.62 -7.53
CA ILE A 216 6.05 -22.31 -7.58
C ILE A 216 5.91 -23.82 -7.35
N ASN A 217 5.13 -24.23 -6.36
CA ASN A 217 4.89 -25.65 -6.08
C ASN A 217 4.10 -26.32 -7.23
N TYR A 218 3.12 -25.61 -7.80
CA TYR A 218 2.38 -26.06 -8.98
C TYR A 218 3.30 -26.27 -10.19
N LEU A 219 4.14 -25.29 -10.50
CA LEU A 219 5.10 -25.36 -11.60
C LEU A 219 6.12 -26.48 -11.38
N GLU A 220 6.66 -26.64 -10.17
CA GLU A 220 7.58 -27.74 -9.86
C GLU A 220 6.98 -29.10 -10.22
N LYS A 221 5.75 -29.36 -9.75
CA LYS A 221 5.04 -30.62 -10.01
C LYS A 221 4.85 -30.83 -11.51
N LYS A 222 4.34 -29.82 -12.22
CA LYS A 222 4.02 -29.91 -13.65
C LYS A 222 5.25 -30.04 -14.54
N LEU A 223 6.34 -29.36 -14.20
CA LEU A 223 7.60 -29.46 -14.92
C LEU A 223 8.27 -30.82 -14.69
N LYS A 224 8.17 -31.41 -13.49
CA LYS A 224 8.62 -32.79 -13.23
C LYS A 224 7.79 -33.81 -14.02
N GLU A 225 6.46 -33.68 -14.04
CA GLU A 225 5.57 -34.51 -14.88
C GLU A 225 5.94 -34.42 -16.37
N ALA A 226 6.42 -33.27 -16.83
CA ALA A 226 6.89 -33.06 -18.19
C ALA A 226 8.34 -33.55 -18.45
N ASN A 227 8.97 -34.24 -17.49
CA ASN A 227 10.37 -34.72 -17.50
C ASN A 227 11.40 -33.60 -17.70
N LEU A 228 11.17 -32.42 -17.10
CA LEU A 228 12.11 -31.32 -17.12
C LEU A 228 12.97 -31.30 -15.84
N PRO A 229 14.29 -31.02 -15.93
CA PRO A 229 15.22 -31.02 -14.81
C PRO A 229 15.06 -29.74 -13.96
N VAL A 230 13.99 -29.70 -13.16
CA VAL A 230 13.57 -28.54 -12.37
C VAL A 230 13.90 -28.69 -10.88
N PHE A 231 14.38 -27.61 -10.29
CA PHE A 231 14.44 -27.41 -8.84
C PHE A 231 13.56 -26.25 -8.42
N SER A 232 13.00 -26.30 -7.21
CA SER A 232 12.14 -25.23 -6.68
C SER A 232 12.67 -24.62 -5.40
N TYR A 233 12.44 -23.33 -5.21
CA TYR A 233 12.85 -22.61 -4.00
C TYR A 233 11.82 -21.59 -3.55
N THR A 234 11.38 -21.72 -2.30
CA THR A 234 10.48 -20.80 -1.61
C THR A 234 11.04 -20.50 -0.22
N ALA A 235 10.49 -19.52 0.51
CA ALA A 235 10.90 -19.24 1.88
C ALA A 235 10.83 -20.49 2.79
N LEU A 236 9.79 -21.32 2.62
CA LEU A 236 9.62 -22.58 3.36
C LEU A 236 10.71 -23.63 3.04
N LYS A 237 11.37 -23.52 1.87
CA LYS A 237 12.44 -24.41 1.43
C LYS A 237 13.84 -23.83 1.68
N ALA A 238 13.97 -22.80 2.52
CA ALA A 238 15.22 -22.07 2.78
C ALA A 238 16.23 -22.82 3.68
N THR A 239 16.49 -24.10 3.40
CA THR A 239 17.46 -24.92 4.14
C THR A 239 18.87 -24.77 3.56
N ALA A 240 19.91 -24.94 4.40
CA ALA A 240 21.31 -24.89 3.95
C ALA A 240 21.62 -25.86 2.79
N SER A 241 21.02 -27.06 2.81
CA SER A 241 21.16 -28.06 1.75
C SER A 241 20.58 -27.57 0.41
N ASN A 242 19.41 -26.92 0.43
CA ASN A 242 18.81 -26.36 -0.77
C ASN A 242 19.61 -25.17 -1.30
N LYS A 243 20.16 -24.33 -0.41
CA LYS A 243 21.07 -23.23 -0.80
C LYS A 243 22.30 -23.77 -1.52
N GLU A 244 22.89 -24.84 -0.98
CA GLU A 244 24.05 -25.48 -1.58
C GLU A 244 23.72 -26.11 -2.93
N THR A 245 22.56 -26.76 -3.05
CA THR A 245 22.05 -27.32 -4.31
C THR A 245 21.94 -26.24 -5.39
N ILE A 246 21.41 -25.06 -5.04
CA ILE A 246 21.35 -23.92 -5.95
C ILE A 246 22.75 -23.44 -6.31
N ARG A 247 23.65 -23.27 -5.33
CA ARG A 247 25.02 -22.80 -5.54
C ARG A 247 25.77 -23.66 -6.55
N VAL A 248 25.78 -24.99 -6.36
CA VAL A 248 26.54 -25.89 -7.24
C VAL A 248 25.95 -25.99 -8.66
N ASN A 249 24.64 -25.76 -8.83
CA ASN A 249 23.98 -25.84 -10.13
C ASN A 249 23.93 -24.50 -10.89
N PHE A 250 23.82 -23.36 -10.20
CA PHE A 250 23.50 -22.06 -10.81
C PHE A 250 24.54 -20.95 -10.56
N ASP A 251 25.50 -21.12 -9.65
CA ASP A 251 26.54 -20.10 -9.39
C ASP A 251 27.80 -20.34 -10.24
N ALA A 252 28.16 -19.36 -11.08
CA ALA A 252 29.37 -19.40 -11.89
C ALA A 252 30.66 -19.16 -11.07
N GLY A 253 30.52 -18.69 -9.82
CA GLY A 253 31.59 -18.56 -8.83
C GLY A 253 31.95 -19.88 -8.13
N CYS A 254 31.11 -20.91 -8.23
CA CYS A 254 31.43 -22.25 -7.75
C CYS A 254 32.64 -22.81 -8.54
N LYS A 255 33.54 -23.56 -7.87
CA LYS A 255 34.70 -24.15 -8.54
C LYS A 255 34.24 -25.14 -9.60
N LYS A 256 34.90 -25.16 -10.77
CA LYS A 256 34.47 -25.99 -11.92
C LYS A 256 34.28 -27.48 -11.60
N ASN A 257 35.06 -28.03 -10.68
CA ASN A 257 34.98 -29.43 -10.25
C ASN A 257 33.85 -29.71 -9.23
N GLU A 258 33.29 -28.67 -8.61
CA GLU A 258 32.14 -28.74 -7.70
C GLU A 258 30.82 -28.39 -8.42
N GLN A 259 30.89 -27.82 -9.62
CA GLN A 259 29.73 -27.49 -10.44
C GLN A 259 28.99 -28.76 -10.87
N LYS A 260 27.67 -28.72 -10.74
CA LYS A 260 26.76 -29.79 -11.17
C LYS A 260 25.79 -29.27 -12.22
N ASP A 261 25.18 -30.22 -12.93
CA ASP A 261 24.12 -29.98 -13.92
C ASP A 261 22.89 -30.84 -13.63
N ASP A 262 22.64 -31.14 -12.36
CA ASP A 262 21.49 -31.92 -11.89
C ASP A 262 20.17 -31.22 -12.27
N TYR A 263 20.19 -29.88 -12.32
CA TYR A 263 19.04 -29.05 -12.66
C TYR A 263 19.38 -28.02 -13.73
N HIS A 264 18.47 -27.79 -14.68
CA HIS A 264 18.57 -26.73 -15.68
C HIS A 264 17.53 -25.62 -15.53
N ILE A 265 16.46 -25.88 -14.79
CA ILE A 265 15.41 -24.90 -14.51
C ILE A 265 15.31 -24.69 -13.00
N LEU A 266 15.26 -23.43 -12.59
CA LEU A 266 15.00 -23.04 -11.21
C LEU A 266 13.70 -22.24 -11.14
N VAL A 267 12.67 -22.79 -10.48
CA VAL A 267 11.42 -22.05 -10.18
C VAL A 267 11.50 -21.50 -8.77
N ALA A 268 11.36 -20.19 -8.59
CA ALA A 268 11.51 -19.58 -7.26
C ALA A 268 10.66 -18.34 -7.01
N THR A 269 10.34 -18.12 -5.73
CA THR A 269 9.86 -16.81 -5.26
C THR A 269 11.03 -15.82 -5.13
N ASP A 270 10.74 -14.54 -4.88
CA ASP A 270 11.76 -13.52 -4.63
C ASP A 270 12.66 -13.77 -3.41
N ALA A 271 12.36 -14.79 -2.58
CA ALA A 271 13.27 -15.25 -1.53
C ALA A 271 14.68 -15.66 -2.03
N ILE A 272 14.85 -15.87 -3.34
CA ILE A 272 16.16 -16.12 -3.96
C ILE A 272 16.80 -14.86 -4.58
N SER A 273 16.04 -13.77 -4.70
CA SER A 273 16.47 -12.51 -5.31
C SER A 273 17.43 -11.70 -4.42
N GLU A 274 17.67 -12.16 -3.19
CA GLU A 274 18.63 -11.59 -2.23
C GLU A 274 19.61 -12.66 -1.75
N GLY A 275 20.91 -12.39 -1.84
CA GLY A 275 21.96 -13.27 -1.31
C GLY A 275 22.39 -14.47 -2.17
N TYR A 276 21.81 -14.69 -3.36
CA TYR A 276 22.21 -15.75 -4.28
C TYR A 276 22.87 -15.21 -5.56
N ASN A 277 23.92 -15.89 -6.01
CA ASN A 277 24.56 -15.64 -7.31
C ASN A 277 24.04 -16.69 -8.30
N LEU A 278 23.37 -16.25 -9.36
CA LEU A 278 22.70 -17.14 -10.32
C LEU A 278 23.27 -16.98 -11.74
N HIS A 279 24.54 -16.58 -11.83
CA HIS A 279 25.20 -16.16 -13.06
C HIS A 279 25.36 -17.26 -14.14
N ARG A 280 25.09 -18.55 -13.84
CA ARG A 280 25.02 -19.60 -14.88
C ARG A 280 23.70 -19.59 -15.65
N ALA A 281 22.72 -18.79 -15.21
CA ALA A 281 21.48 -18.58 -15.95
C ALA A 281 21.63 -17.51 -17.01
N GLY A 282 21.14 -17.83 -18.20
CA GLY A 282 21.11 -16.92 -19.35
C GLY A 282 19.70 -16.50 -19.74
N THR A 283 18.68 -17.02 -19.06
CA THR A 283 17.27 -16.73 -19.32
C THR A 283 16.50 -16.56 -18.01
N ILE A 284 15.69 -15.51 -17.93
CA ILE A 284 14.71 -15.28 -16.87
C ILE A 284 13.30 -15.28 -17.45
N PHE A 285 12.39 -15.97 -16.77
CA PHE A 285 10.95 -15.84 -16.94
C PHE A 285 10.35 -15.20 -15.69
N ASN A 286 9.63 -14.12 -15.84
CA ASN A 286 8.70 -13.61 -14.84
C ASN A 286 7.33 -14.19 -15.18
N TYR A 287 6.98 -15.31 -14.53
CA TYR A 287 5.74 -16.07 -14.80
C TYR A 287 4.48 -15.31 -14.38
N ASP A 288 4.65 -14.36 -13.45
CA ASP A 288 3.74 -13.26 -13.19
C ASP A 288 4.57 -12.00 -12.91
N ILE A 289 4.13 -10.86 -13.45
CA ILE A 289 4.83 -9.59 -13.28
C ILE A 289 4.68 -9.09 -11.83
N PRO A 290 5.80 -8.76 -11.15
CA PRO A 290 5.75 -8.15 -9.82
C PRO A 290 5.20 -6.73 -9.89
N TYR A 291 4.36 -6.35 -8.93
CA TYR A 291 3.79 -5.00 -8.83
C TYR A 291 4.85 -3.89 -8.61
N ASN A 292 6.02 -4.28 -8.10
CA ASN A 292 7.17 -3.39 -7.94
C ASN A 292 8.22 -3.74 -9.01
N PRO A 293 8.45 -2.88 -10.02
CA PRO A 293 9.41 -3.16 -11.10
C PRO A 293 10.86 -3.26 -10.62
N THR A 294 11.21 -2.67 -9.48
CA THR A 294 12.54 -2.83 -8.87
C THR A 294 12.88 -4.31 -8.65
N ARG A 295 11.87 -5.16 -8.38
CA ARG A 295 12.07 -6.61 -8.26
C ARG A 295 12.56 -7.23 -9.56
N ILE A 296 12.10 -6.76 -10.72
CA ILE A 296 12.56 -7.25 -12.03
C ILE A 296 14.03 -6.88 -12.23
N ILE A 297 14.40 -5.63 -11.95
CA ILE A 297 15.78 -5.14 -12.06
C ILE A 297 16.71 -5.95 -11.14
N GLN A 298 16.29 -6.19 -9.90
CA GLN A 298 17.03 -7.03 -8.96
C GLN A 298 17.20 -8.46 -9.48
N ARG A 299 16.14 -9.10 -9.99
CA ARG A 299 16.19 -10.45 -10.60
C ARG A 299 17.22 -10.53 -11.72
N VAL A 300 17.22 -9.54 -12.63
CA VAL A 300 18.20 -9.44 -13.72
C VAL A 300 19.62 -9.24 -13.18
N GLY A 301 19.77 -8.41 -12.14
CA GLY A 301 21.05 -8.22 -11.45
C GLY A 301 21.64 -9.49 -10.83
N ARG A 302 20.83 -10.52 -10.55
CA ARG A 302 21.33 -11.81 -10.03
C ARG A 302 21.93 -12.73 -11.08
N ILE A 303 21.63 -12.50 -12.35
CA ILE A 303 22.17 -13.28 -13.47
C ILE A 303 23.22 -12.49 -14.27
N ASN A 304 23.14 -11.16 -14.26
CA ASN A 304 24.08 -10.31 -14.98
C ASN A 304 25.29 -9.97 -14.10
N ARG A 305 26.48 -10.49 -14.46
CA ARG A 305 27.72 -10.21 -13.74
C ARG A 305 28.58 -9.20 -14.50
N ILE A 306 28.71 -7.99 -13.96
CA ILE A 306 29.48 -6.87 -14.55
C ILE A 306 30.93 -7.28 -14.89
N ASN A 307 31.56 -8.10 -14.05
CA ASN A 307 32.99 -8.41 -14.16
C ASN A 307 33.31 -9.70 -14.94
N LYS A 308 32.31 -10.47 -15.39
CA LYS A 308 32.52 -11.73 -16.15
C LYS A 308 31.28 -12.11 -16.95
N LYS A 309 31.31 -11.88 -18.27
CA LYS A 309 30.25 -12.32 -19.19
C LYS A 309 30.27 -13.84 -19.32
N VAL A 310 29.23 -14.49 -18.81
CA VAL A 310 28.96 -15.92 -19.06
C VAL A 310 28.19 -16.09 -20.38
N PHE A 311 27.34 -15.12 -20.73
CA PHE A 311 26.56 -15.09 -21.96
C PHE A 311 26.70 -13.73 -22.64
N ASP A 312 26.69 -13.71 -23.98
CA ASP A 312 26.67 -12.47 -24.77
C ASP A 312 25.30 -11.78 -24.74
N LYS A 313 24.24 -12.58 -24.59
CA LYS A 313 22.84 -12.12 -24.52
C LYS A 313 22.13 -12.80 -23.36
N LEU A 314 21.39 -12.00 -22.60
CA LEU A 314 20.44 -12.45 -21.60
C LEU A 314 19.03 -12.32 -22.17
N PHE A 315 18.18 -13.30 -21.94
CA PHE A 315 16.79 -13.27 -22.36
C PHE A 315 15.88 -13.06 -21.15
N ILE A 316 14.97 -12.10 -21.23
CA ILE A 316 14.02 -11.78 -20.16
C ILE A 316 12.62 -11.89 -20.77
N PHE A 317 11.82 -12.81 -20.24
CA PHE A 317 10.44 -13.05 -20.67
C PHE A 317 9.48 -12.63 -19.56
N ASN A 318 8.48 -11.84 -19.91
CA ASN A 318 7.51 -11.27 -18.98
C ASN A 318 6.10 -11.73 -19.35
N TYR A 319 5.41 -12.41 -18.43
CA TYR A 319 4.00 -12.77 -18.59
C TYR A 319 3.14 -11.68 -17.95
N PHE A 320 2.50 -10.90 -18.81
CA PHE A 320 1.51 -9.90 -18.41
C PHE A 320 0.14 -10.55 -18.18
N PRO A 321 -0.71 -9.96 -17.32
CA PRO A 321 -2.08 -10.43 -17.15
C PRO A 321 -2.87 -10.28 -18.46
N THR A 322 -4.00 -11.00 -18.56
CA THR A 322 -4.97 -10.80 -19.65
C THR A 322 -5.56 -9.38 -19.62
N ASP A 323 -6.15 -8.91 -20.72
CA ASP A 323 -6.81 -7.57 -20.77
C ASP A 323 -7.87 -7.40 -19.66
N ILE A 324 -8.59 -8.49 -19.35
CA ILE A 324 -9.58 -8.52 -18.27
C ILE A 324 -8.87 -8.39 -16.91
N GLY A 325 -7.83 -9.20 -16.68
CA GLY A 325 -7.03 -9.11 -15.46
C GLY A 325 -6.35 -7.76 -15.27
N GLU A 326 -5.90 -7.12 -16.36
CA GLU A 326 -5.28 -5.79 -16.33
C GLU A 326 -6.29 -4.70 -15.97
N SER A 327 -7.53 -4.76 -16.47
CA SER A 327 -8.57 -3.78 -16.12
C SER A 327 -8.82 -3.71 -14.60
N GLU A 328 -8.69 -4.85 -13.91
CA GLU A 328 -8.88 -4.97 -12.46
C GLU A 328 -7.61 -4.71 -11.64
N THR A 329 -6.43 -5.10 -12.16
CA THR A 329 -5.18 -5.07 -11.40
C THR A 329 -4.27 -3.88 -11.74
N ARG A 330 -4.37 -3.35 -12.96
CA ARG A 330 -3.55 -2.27 -13.54
C ARG A 330 -2.03 -2.50 -13.39
N ILE A 331 -1.59 -3.76 -13.36
CA ILE A 331 -0.21 -4.11 -13.02
C ILE A 331 0.73 -3.72 -14.14
N GLN A 332 0.36 -3.98 -15.38
CA GLN A 332 1.18 -3.63 -16.54
C GLN A 332 1.33 -2.12 -16.66
N GLU A 333 0.24 -1.36 -16.56
CA GLU A 333 0.27 0.11 -16.62
C GLU A 333 1.16 0.69 -15.53
N ILE A 334 0.94 0.29 -14.27
CA ILE A 334 1.65 0.82 -13.11
C ILE A 334 3.13 0.42 -13.14
N SER A 335 3.43 -0.84 -13.51
CA SER A 335 4.81 -1.33 -13.53
C SER A 335 5.61 -0.70 -14.66
N THR A 336 5.00 -0.54 -15.85
CA THR A 336 5.61 0.14 -16.99
C THR A 336 5.91 1.59 -16.64
N LEU A 337 4.94 2.33 -16.13
CA LEU A 337 5.13 3.74 -15.73
C LEU A 337 6.25 3.90 -14.70
N LYS A 338 6.22 3.10 -13.64
CA LYS A 338 7.24 3.13 -12.59
C LYS A 338 8.63 2.80 -13.13
N MET A 339 8.73 1.86 -14.06
CA MET A 339 10.00 1.47 -14.64
C MET A 339 10.52 2.53 -15.60
N THR A 340 9.66 3.12 -16.44
CA THR A 340 10.01 4.28 -17.26
C THR A 340 10.55 5.43 -16.39
N MET A 341 9.95 5.67 -15.21
CA MET A 341 10.48 6.64 -14.25
C MET A 341 11.87 6.24 -13.71
N ILE A 342 12.08 4.97 -13.36
CA ILE A 342 13.39 4.48 -12.90
C ILE A 342 14.45 4.63 -14.00
N HIS A 343 14.12 4.25 -15.24
CA HIS A 343 15.01 4.38 -16.40
C HIS A 343 15.32 5.83 -16.73
N ALA A 344 14.34 6.74 -16.65
CA ALA A 344 14.55 8.17 -16.84
C ALA A 344 15.49 8.79 -15.78
N ILE A 345 15.52 8.23 -14.57
CA ILE A 345 16.38 8.70 -13.47
C ILE A 345 17.78 8.06 -13.52
N MET A 346 17.89 6.79 -13.88
CA MET A 346 19.14 6.01 -13.80
C MET A 346 19.93 5.93 -15.11
N GLY A 347 19.30 6.17 -16.26
CA GLY A 347 19.87 5.88 -17.59
C GLY A 347 19.83 4.39 -17.94
N GLU A 348 19.77 4.04 -19.22
CA GLU A 348 19.70 2.65 -19.70
C GLU A 348 20.99 2.14 -20.33
N ASP A 349 21.39 0.92 -19.94
CA ASP A 349 22.31 0.05 -20.69
C ASP A 349 21.64 -1.28 -21.15
N THR A 350 20.37 -1.55 -20.80
CA THR A 350 19.71 -2.84 -21.13
C THR A 350 18.18 -2.73 -21.13
N LYS A 351 17.53 -3.37 -22.12
CA LYS A 351 16.07 -3.52 -22.21
C LYS A 351 15.56 -4.61 -21.26
N VAL A 352 14.51 -4.36 -20.48
CA VAL A 352 14.10 -5.26 -19.37
C VAL A 352 12.60 -5.61 -19.33
N LEU A 353 11.69 -4.75 -19.80
CA LEU A 353 10.25 -5.00 -19.77
C LEU A 353 9.66 -5.42 -21.13
N ASN A 354 9.94 -4.69 -22.21
CA ASN A 354 9.31 -4.90 -23.52
C ASN A 354 10.30 -4.83 -24.71
N SER A 355 9.99 -5.58 -25.77
CA SER A 355 10.71 -5.61 -27.04
C SER A 355 10.70 -4.26 -27.77
N ASN A 356 9.64 -3.47 -27.54
CA ASN A 356 9.43 -2.14 -28.12
C ASN A 356 10.08 -1.00 -27.32
N GLU A 357 10.89 -1.29 -26.28
CA GLU A 357 11.67 -0.26 -25.60
C GLU A 357 12.62 0.40 -26.60
N GLU A 358 12.47 1.69 -26.84
CA GLU A 358 13.47 2.46 -27.58
C GLU A 358 14.61 2.82 -26.63
N LEU A 359 15.80 2.26 -26.90
CA LEU A 359 17.04 2.67 -26.23
C LEU A 359 17.44 4.05 -26.77
N GLN A 360 16.79 5.09 -26.27
CA GLN A 360 17.23 6.46 -26.45
C GLN A 360 16.96 7.24 -25.17
N ALA A 361 17.90 8.12 -24.81
CA ALA A 361 17.75 9.09 -23.73
C ALA A 361 16.71 10.15 -24.12
N PHE A 362 15.47 9.74 -24.32
CA PHE A 362 14.36 10.64 -24.55
C PHE A 362 13.74 11.00 -23.22
N PHE A 363 13.26 12.23 -23.16
CA PHE A 363 12.51 12.82 -22.06
C PHE A 363 13.28 13.61 -21.02
N VAL A 364 14.52 14.08 -21.25
CA VAL A 364 14.98 15.25 -20.47
C VAL A 364 14.04 16.44 -20.70
N GLU A 365 13.64 16.67 -21.95
CA GLU A 365 12.70 17.75 -22.27
C GLU A 365 11.28 17.46 -21.79
N GLN A 366 10.72 16.26 -21.99
CA GLN A 366 9.36 15.98 -21.50
C GLN A 366 9.29 15.84 -19.98
N TYR A 367 10.38 15.42 -19.32
CA TYR A 367 10.53 15.51 -17.86
C TYR A 367 10.64 16.98 -17.42
N LYS A 368 11.36 17.85 -18.15
CA LYS A 368 11.34 19.30 -17.91
C LYS A 368 9.97 19.91 -18.14
N THR A 369 9.24 19.51 -19.18
CA THR A 369 7.88 20.00 -19.46
C THR A 369 6.88 19.48 -18.44
N LEU A 370 6.97 18.21 -18.00
CA LEU A 370 6.14 17.66 -16.92
C LEU A 370 6.50 18.25 -15.56
N ILE A 371 7.77 18.56 -15.31
CA ILE A 371 8.20 19.36 -14.15
C ILE A 371 7.71 20.79 -14.29
N GLU A 372 7.73 21.44 -15.44
CA GLU A 372 7.19 22.81 -15.62
C GLU A 372 5.67 22.83 -15.47
N ILE A 373 4.98 21.78 -15.90
CA ILE A 373 3.53 21.59 -15.71
C ILE A 373 3.21 21.29 -14.22
N ASN A 374 4.08 20.58 -13.51
CA ASN A 374 3.90 20.18 -12.11
C ASN A 374 4.61 21.11 -11.09
N GLU A 375 5.46 22.02 -11.58
CA GLU A 375 5.95 23.22 -10.92
C GLU A 375 4.94 24.35 -11.14
N GLN A 376 3.70 24.10 -10.74
CA GLN A 376 3.11 25.15 -9.94
C GLN A 376 3.98 25.22 -8.69
N LYS A 377 4.83 26.26 -8.61
CA LYS A 377 5.51 26.66 -7.36
C LYS A 377 4.54 26.35 -6.23
N SER A 378 4.93 25.44 -5.33
CA SER A 378 4.13 25.18 -4.13
C SER A 378 3.75 26.54 -3.56
N TRP A 379 2.46 26.78 -3.30
CA TRP A 379 1.99 28.08 -2.82
C TRP A 379 2.77 28.55 -1.59
N SER A 380 3.33 27.61 -0.83
CA SER A 380 4.16 27.84 0.34
C SER A 380 5.60 28.26 0.05
N THR A 381 6.14 28.00 -1.15
CA THR A 381 7.54 28.31 -1.53
C THR A 381 7.84 29.79 -1.41
N GLU A 382 6.93 30.67 -1.85
CA GLU A 382 7.11 32.12 -1.74
C GLU A 382 7.08 32.57 -0.27
N TYR A 383 6.15 32.04 0.53
CA TYR A 383 6.08 32.35 1.95
C TYR A 383 7.27 31.80 2.76
N TYR A 384 7.79 30.62 2.41
CA TYR A 384 9.01 30.08 3.01
C TYR A 384 10.24 30.90 2.62
N ALA A 385 10.36 31.33 1.35
CA ALA A 385 11.42 32.23 0.92
C ALA A 385 11.37 33.56 1.70
N THR A 386 10.19 34.16 1.82
CA THR A 386 9.97 35.36 2.65
C THR A 386 10.33 35.09 4.12
N LEU A 387 9.89 33.97 4.72
CA LEU A 387 10.24 33.64 6.10
C LEU A 387 11.75 33.45 6.29
N HIS A 388 12.43 32.82 5.32
CA HIS A 388 13.88 32.66 5.31
C HIS A 388 14.61 34.01 5.27
N GLU A 389 14.13 34.97 4.47
CA GLU A 389 14.64 36.35 4.47
C GLU A 389 14.47 37.04 5.84
N PHE A 390 13.40 36.74 6.56
CA PHE A 390 13.12 37.32 7.88
C PHE A 390 13.69 36.53 9.07
N THR A 391 14.30 35.36 8.87
CA THR A 391 14.63 34.39 9.96
C THR A 391 15.59 34.97 11.01
N ASP A 392 16.42 35.95 10.65
CA ASP A 392 17.30 36.70 11.58
C ASP A 392 16.98 38.19 11.70
N SER A 393 15.85 38.63 11.14
CA SER A 393 15.47 40.04 11.11
C SER A 393 15.01 40.56 12.49
N PRO A 394 15.26 41.85 12.78
CA PRO A 394 14.68 42.50 13.96
C PRO A 394 13.15 42.56 13.91
N ASP A 395 12.56 42.51 12.70
CA ASP A 395 11.11 42.54 12.49
C ASP A 395 10.44 41.24 12.93
N LEU A 396 11.05 40.07 12.68
CA LEU A 396 10.56 38.78 13.17
C LEU A 396 10.60 38.71 14.70
N LYS A 397 11.68 39.21 15.32
CA LYS A 397 11.79 39.29 16.80
C LYS A 397 10.68 40.15 17.40
N LYS A 398 10.37 41.29 16.77
CA LYS A 398 9.23 42.14 17.18
C LYS A 398 7.89 41.43 16.99
N ALA A 399 7.69 40.76 15.86
CA ALA A 399 6.46 40.00 15.59
C ALA A 399 6.22 38.90 16.63
N LEU A 400 7.26 38.15 17.00
CA LEU A 400 7.18 37.11 18.04
C LEU A 400 6.93 37.67 19.46
N SER A 401 7.26 38.95 19.70
CA SER A 401 6.99 39.64 20.96
C SER A 401 5.57 40.21 21.08
N LEU A 402 4.76 40.15 20.01
CA LEU A 402 3.40 40.65 20.05
C LEU A 402 2.54 39.83 21.04
N PRO A 403 1.68 40.50 21.84
CA PRO A 403 0.82 39.79 22.76
C PRO A 403 -0.18 38.92 22.03
N LEU A 404 -0.51 37.77 22.62
CA LEU A 404 -1.58 36.91 22.12
C LEU A 404 -2.90 37.68 22.06
N ARG A 405 -3.73 37.38 21.05
CA ARG A 405 -5.00 38.08 20.76
C ARG A 405 -4.83 39.51 20.26
N SER A 406 -3.66 39.84 19.68
CA SER A 406 -3.49 41.07 18.91
C SER A 406 -4.50 41.13 17.75
N LYS A 407 -5.18 42.27 17.60
CA LYS A 407 -6.22 42.50 16.59
C LYS A 407 -5.76 43.61 15.65
N ILE A 408 -5.87 43.39 14.33
CA ILE A 408 -5.51 44.38 13.31
C ILE A 408 -6.58 44.39 12.22
N ARG A 409 -6.87 45.57 11.66
CA ARG A 409 -7.69 45.72 10.45
C ARG A 409 -6.83 46.26 9.33
N ARG A 410 -7.02 45.69 8.14
CA ARG A 410 -6.45 46.18 6.88
C ARG A 410 -7.55 46.46 5.85
N LYS A 411 -7.21 47.17 4.77
CA LYS A 411 -8.09 47.37 3.61
C LYS A 411 -7.56 46.54 2.45
N THR A 412 -8.40 45.69 1.88
CA THR A 412 -8.03 44.79 0.77
C THR A 412 -8.89 45.10 -0.46
N SER A 413 -8.37 44.86 -1.66
CA SER A 413 -9.12 44.92 -2.92
C SER A 413 -9.92 43.65 -3.23
N LEU A 414 -9.83 42.63 -2.37
CA LEU A 414 -10.52 41.36 -2.53
C LEU A 414 -12.05 41.50 -2.36
N PRO A 415 -12.85 40.72 -3.12
CA PRO A 415 -14.31 40.89 -3.20
C PRO A 415 -15.08 40.57 -1.91
N GLN A 416 -14.44 39.93 -0.90
CA GLN A 416 -15.09 39.55 0.34
C GLN A 416 -14.37 40.10 1.57
N GLY A 417 -14.91 41.17 2.16
CA GLY A 417 -14.48 41.66 3.48
C GLY A 417 -15.01 40.78 4.61
N GLY A 418 -14.21 40.58 5.66
CA GLY A 418 -14.57 39.69 6.77
C GLY A 418 -13.60 39.69 7.94
N VAL A 419 -13.87 38.82 8.91
CA VAL A 419 -13.01 38.57 10.09
C VAL A 419 -12.32 37.23 9.91
N LEU A 420 -10.98 37.24 9.88
CA LEU A 420 -10.13 36.05 9.90
C LEU A 420 -9.59 35.83 11.31
N VAL A 421 -9.75 34.62 11.84
CA VAL A 421 -9.18 34.21 13.12
C VAL A 421 -8.22 33.06 12.89
N PHE A 422 -6.97 33.26 13.30
CA PHE A 422 -6.00 32.19 13.49
C PHE A 422 -6.02 31.75 14.95
N ALA A 423 -6.14 30.45 15.18
CA ALA A 423 -6.03 29.87 16.50
C ALA A 423 -5.10 28.66 16.49
N LYS A 424 -4.35 28.49 17.58
CA LYS A 424 -3.42 27.38 17.77
C LYS A 424 -3.63 26.77 19.15
N LYS A 425 -3.82 25.45 19.22
CA LYS A 425 -3.94 24.66 20.45
C LYS A 425 -2.93 23.51 20.38
N GLY A 426 -1.86 23.58 21.17
CA GLY A 426 -0.77 22.62 21.06
C GLY A 426 -0.10 22.68 19.67
N ASN A 427 -0.17 21.58 18.92
CA ASN A 427 0.33 21.50 17.54
C ASN A 427 -0.76 21.76 16.48
N ASP A 428 -2.02 21.86 16.91
CA ASP A 428 -3.17 22.02 16.03
C ASP A 428 -3.39 23.50 15.77
N PHE A 429 -3.73 23.84 14.53
CA PHE A 429 -4.02 25.21 14.14
C PHE A 429 -5.14 25.26 13.12
N VAL A 430 -5.92 26.35 13.18
CA VAL A 430 -7.06 26.57 12.31
C VAL A 430 -7.12 28.02 11.87
N PHE A 431 -7.57 28.23 10.63
CA PHE A 431 -7.99 29.52 10.10
C PHE A 431 -9.49 29.48 9.87
N LYS A 432 -10.25 30.29 10.61
CA LYS A 432 -11.69 30.47 10.40
C LYS A 432 -11.99 31.87 9.86
N PHE A 433 -12.84 31.94 8.86
CA PHE A 433 -13.23 33.19 8.22
C PHE A 433 -14.74 33.40 8.24
N SER A 434 -15.18 34.62 8.51
CA SER A 434 -16.58 35.05 8.40
C SER A 434 -16.65 36.30 7.53
N ASN A 435 -17.28 36.20 6.36
CA ASN A 435 -17.43 37.28 5.39
C ASN A 435 -18.69 38.15 5.70
N ASN A 436 -18.99 39.13 4.84
CA ASN A 436 -20.17 39.98 4.96
C ASN A 436 -21.49 39.30 4.54
N SER A 437 -21.44 38.11 3.94
CA SER A 437 -22.57 37.47 3.24
C SER A 437 -23.04 36.16 3.92
N ASN A 438 -22.16 35.52 4.69
CA ASN A 438 -22.36 34.26 5.38
C ASN A 438 -22.44 34.53 6.89
N GLU A 439 -23.57 34.20 7.50
CA GLU A 439 -23.75 34.33 8.95
C GLU A 439 -22.91 33.31 9.74
N THR A 440 -22.50 32.20 9.12
CA THR A 440 -21.75 31.11 9.76
C THR A 440 -20.25 31.13 9.42
N PRO A 441 -19.36 31.05 10.43
CA PRO A 441 -17.91 30.88 10.25
C PRO A 441 -17.53 29.61 9.46
N ALA A 442 -16.67 29.73 8.46
CA ALA A 442 -16.15 28.59 7.70
C ALA A 442 -14.65 28.38 7.92
N ASP A 443 -14.19 27.14 7.83
CA ASP A 443 -12.77 26.83 7.76
C ASP A 443 -12.21 27.23 6.40
N ILE A 444 -11.03 27.85 6.41
CA ILE A 444 -10.33 28.20 5.18
C ILE A 444 -8.94 27.58 5.16
N SER A 445 -8.46 27.30 3.95
CA SER A 445 -7.13 26.74 3.75
C SER A 445 -6.05 27.73 4.18
N PRO A 446 -4.86 27.27 4.62
CA PRO A 446 -3.71 28.15 4.88
C PRO A 446 -3.32 28.99 3.66
N GLN A 447 -3.45 28.43 2.45
CA GLN A 447 -3.16 29.12 1.20
C GLN A 447 -4.05 30.35 1.01
N ASP A 448 -5.36 30.24 1.28
CA ASP A 448 -6.29 31.35 1.14
C ASP A 448 -6.20 32.33 2.31
N ALA A 449 -5.94 31.83 3.51
CA ALA A 449 -5.68 32.67 4.67
C ALA A 449 -4.44 33.56 4.47
N PHE A 450 -3.36 33.04 3.89
CA PHE A 450 -2.15 33.81 3.66
C PHE A 450 -2.32 34.89 2.58
N LYS A 451 -3.13 34.63 1.53
CA LYS A 451 -3.53 35.68 0.57
C LYS A 451 -4.26 36.84 1.26
N LEU A 452 -5.11 36.54 2.25
CA LEU A 452 -5.82 37.57 3.04
C LEU A 452 -4.90 38.35 3.99
N LEU A 453 -3.82 37.72 4.47
CA LEU A 453 -2.85 38.32 5.40
C LEU A 453 -1.70 39.06 4.70
N GLN A 454 -1.47 38.85 3.40
CA GLN A 454 -0.34 39.38 2.65
C GLN A 454 -0.36 40.91 2.56
N ALA A 455 0.58 41.60 3.23
CA ALA A 455 0.65 43.06 3.32
C ALA A 455 2.01 43.61 2.85
N ASN A 456 2.01 44.86 2.38
CA ASN A 456 3.23 45.57 1.99
C ASN A 456 3.88 46.24 3.21
N LYS A 457 5.21 46.46 3.16
CA LYS A 457 5.98 47.02 4.28
C LYS A 457 5.53 48.44 4.68
N GLU A 458 5.01 49.23 3.73
CA GLU A 458 4.48 50.57 3.99
C GLU A 458 2.97 50.60 4.34
N GLU A 459 2.28 49.45 4.41
CA GLU A 459 0.84 49.39 4.67
C GLU A 459 0.52 49.79 6.12
N LYS A 460 -0.38 50.78 6.29
CA LYS A 460 -0.81 51.25 7.62
C LYS A 460 -2.05 50.52 8.09
N SER A 461 -2.05 50.14 9.37
CA SER A 461 -3.22 49.55 10.04
C SER A 461 -4.39 50.53 10.15
N HIS A 462 -5.60 50.00 10.22
CA HIS A 462 -6.83 50.77 10.47
C HIS A 462 -7.53 50.32 11.77
N PRO A 463 -8.35 51.18 12.40
CA PRO A 463 -9.16 50.80 13.58
C PRO A 463 -10.21 49.76 13.20
N VAL A 464 -10.59 48.83 14.09
CA VAL A 464 -11.62 47.82 13.82
C VAL A 464 -13.01 48.45 13.58
N SER A 465 -13.91 47.77 12.85
CA SER A 465 -15.29 48.24 12.63
C SER A 465 -16.22 47.84 13.79
N GLY A 466 -17.38 48.50 13.94
CA GLY A 466 -18.34 48.18 15.00
C GLY A 466 -18.94 46.77 14.94
N GLN A 467 -18.93 46.12 13.77
CA GLN A 467 -19.41 44.74 13.60
C GLN A 467 -18.33 43.67 13.90
N PHE A 468 -17.09 44.09 14.19
CA PHE A 468 -15.96 43.20 14.37
C PHE A 468 -16.15 42.25 15.57
N GLU A 469 -16.51 42.77 16.74
CA GLU A 469 -16.61 41.95 17.97
C GLU A 469 -17.70 40.89 17.86
N ASN A 470 -18.86 41.23 17.30
CA ASN A 470 -19.96 40.26 17.11
C ASN A 470 -19.53 39.06 16.25
N ARG A 471 -18.76 39.29 15.18
CA ARG A 471 -18.26 38.22 14.31
C ARG A 471 -17.10 37.45 14.93
N TYR A 472 -16.20 38.15 15.61
CA TYR A 472 -15.11 37.54 16.35
C TYR A 472 -15.63 36.56 17.41
N ASP A 473 -16.66 36.95 18.16
CA ASP A 473 -17.28 36.09 19.17
C ASP A 473 -18.06 34.91 18.57
N ALA A 474 -18.70 35.09 17.40
CA ALA A 474 -19.33 33.99 16.67
C ALA A 474 -18.31 32.93 16.22
N ILE A 475 -17.17 33.36 15.66
CA ILE A 475 -16.06 32.47 15.27
C ILE A 475 -15.50 31.75 16.51
N LYS A 476 -15.33 32.48 17.62
CA LYS A 476 -14.79 31.94 18.87
C LYS A 476 -15.66 30.82 19.46
N LYS A 477 -16.99 30.88 19.31
CA LYS A 477 -17.92 29.84 19.81
C LYS A 477 -17.83 28.51 19.04
N VAL A 478 -17.42 28.55 17.77
CA VAL A 478 -17.30 27.37 16.89
C VAL A 478 -15.82 26.97 16.68
N LEU A 479 -14.90 27.71 17.31
CA LEU A 479 -13.46 27.46 17.27
C LEU A 479 -13.19 26.08 17.90
N PHE A 480 -12.65 25.14 17.12
CA PHE A 480 -12.37 23.75 17.52
C PHE A 480 -13.61 22.83 17.71
N ALA A 481 -14.80 23.22 17.25
CA ALA A 481 -16.01 22.39 17.36
C ALA A 481 -16.08 21.23 16.33
N SER A 482 -15.13 21.15 15.40
CA SER A 482 -15.10 20.19 14.28
C SER A 482 -13.66 19.75 13.99
N GLU A 483 -13.14 18.74 14.68
CA GLU A 483 -11.69 18.47 14.68
C GLU A 483 -11.23 17.01 14.54
N SER A 484 -12.05 16.05 14.10
CA SER A 484 -11.57 14.65 14.00
C SER A 484 -11.04 14.19 12.64
N GLU A 485 -11.44 14.76 11.50
CA GLU A 485 -11.15 14.13 10.19
C GLU A 485 -9.92 14.68 9.42
N SER A 486 -9.44 15.90 9.69
CA SER A 486 -8.43 16.58 8.84
C SER A 486 -6.96 16.45 9.32
N ASN A 487 -6.76 16.18 10.61
CA ASN A 487 -5.42 16.30 11.22
C ASN A 487 -4.52 15.06 10.98
N THR A 488 -5.13 13.89 10.82
CA THR A 488 -4.41 12.60 10.71
C THR A 488 -3.69 12.47 9.37
N GLU A 489 -4.34 12.82 8.25
CA GLU A 489 -3.69 12.79 6.92
C GLU A 489 -2.51 13.76 6.83
N LYS A 490 -2.62 14.92 7.47
CA LYS A 490 -1.55 15.92 7.53
C LYS A 490 -0.35 15.43 8.33
N ILE A 491 -0.58 14.79 9.47
CA ILE A 491 0.48 14.20 10.30
C ILE A 491 1.22 13.09 9.53
N LYS A 492 0.47 12.27 8.79
CA LYS A 492 1.03 11.21 7.94
C LYS A 492 1.88 11.77 6.81
N ARG A 493 1.33 12.72 6.04
CA ARG A 493 2.01 13.34 4.90
C ARG A 493 3.33 14.00 5.32
N ASN A 494 3.31 14.73 6.44
CA ASN A 494 4.52 15.34 6.99
C ASN A 494 5.57 14.30 7.41
N ALA A 495 5.15 13.18 8.01
CA ALA A 495 6.09 12.14 8.45
C ALA A 495 6.71 11.43 7.24
N PHE A 496 5.91 11.21 6.20
CA PHE A 496 6.34 10.62 4.94
C PHE A 496 7.38 11.51 4.22
N ASP A 497 7.10 12.81 4.09
CA ASP A 497 8.02 13.78 3.49
C ASP A 497 9.32 13.90 4.31
N LYS A 498 9.22 13.81 5.64
CA LYS A 498 10.37 13.83 6.54
C LYS A 498 11.28 12.61 6.35
N ILE A 499 10.73 11.41 6.17
CA ILE A 499 11.52 10.20 5.89
C ILE A 499 12.19 10.28 4.53
N ARG A 500 11.51 10.79 3.49
CA ARG A 500 12.12 11.05 2.18
C ARG A 500 13.34 11.96 2.28
N LEU A 501 13.25 13.02 3.08
CA LEU A 501 14.37 13.92 3.35
C LEU A 501 15.51 13.22 4.08
N ILE A 502 15.22 12.36 5.06
CA ILE A 502 16.24 11.59 5.80
C ILE A 502 16.96 10.60 4.88
N ILE A 503 16.26 9.99 3.92
CA ILE A 503 16.83 9.12 2.87
C ILE A 503 17.79 9.92 1.99
N GLN A 504 17.39 11.10 1.51
CA GLN A 504 18.23 11.97 0.68
C GLN A 504 19.50 12.43 1.42
N MET A 505 19.40 12.71 2.71
CA MET A 505 20.53 13.13 3.55
C MET A 505 21.38 11.96 4.05
N LYS A 506 21.06 10.70 3.69
CA LYS A 506 21.71 9.48 4.20
C LYS A 506 21.79 9.46 5.73
N GLY A 507 20.71 9.88 6.39
CA GLY A 507 20.71 10.12 7.83
C GLY A 507 20.85 8.86 8.69
N CYS A 508 20.43 7.69 8.19
CA CYS A 508 20.69 6.38 8.79
C CYS A 508 20.59 5.28 7.72
N ASN A 509 20.54 4.00 8.14
CA ASN A 509 20.50 2.85 7.24
C ASN A 509 19.34 2.96 6.22
N LEU A 510 19.65 2.85 4.93
CA LEU A 510 18.72 3.05 3.82
C LEU A 510 17.61 2.00 3.79
N GLU A 511 17.93 0.75 4.08
CA GLU A 511 16.98 -0.37 4.09
C GLU A 511 15.93 -0.15 5.18
N TYR A 512 16.37 0.19 6.39
CA TYR A 512 15.48 0.57 7.49
C TYR A 512 14.60 1.78 7.15
N LEU A 513 15.13 2.79 6.45
CA LEU A 513 14.35 3.98 6.09
C LEU A 513 13.31 3.69 5.00
N GLU A 514 13.63 2.85 4.03
CA GLU A 514 12.68 2.41 3.00
C GLU A 514 11.62 1.48 3.59
N ASP A 515 11.99 0.61 4.52
CA ASP A 515 11.07 -0.22 5.29
C ASP A 515 10.11 0.63 6.13
N LEU A 516 10.64 1.63 6.84
CA LEU A 516 9.84 2.55 7.63
C LEU A 516 8.94 3.43 6.74
N LYS A 517 9.44 3.86 5.58
CA LYS A 517 8.67 4.59 4.57
C LYS A 517 7.50 3.76 4.06
N THR A 518 7.76 2.50 3.73
CA THR A 518 6.77 1.50 3.31
C THR A 518 5.70 1.33 4.39
N VAL A 519 6.12 1.15 5.64
CA VAL A 519 5.23 1.04 6.80
C VAL A 519 4.38 2.31 7.03
N ILE A 520 4.88 3.50 6.70
CA ILE A 520 4.10 4.76 6.73
C ILE A 520 3.13 4.85 5.55
N GLU A 521 3.55 4.50 4.33
CA GLU A 521 2.68 4.51 3.12
C GLU A 521 1.45 3.62 3.36
N PHE A 522 1.66 2.44 3.95
CA PHE A 522 0.64 1.44 4.22
C PHE A 522 -0.13 1.62 5.53
N ASP A 523 -0.02 2.77 6.20
CA ASP A 523 -0.71 3.06 7.48
C ASP A 523 -0.44 2.04 8.60
N ALA A 524 0.66 1.29 8.50
CA ALA A 524 1.03 0.23 9.44
C ALA A 524 1.84 0.77 10.64
N ILE A 525 1.80 2.08 10.90
CA ILE A 525 2.61 2.75 11.92
C ILE A 525 1.74 3.50 12.92
N SER A 526 2.11 3.46 14.21
CA SER A 526 1.36 4.16 15.25
C SER A 526 1.40 5.70 15.07
N GLY A 527 0.30 6.36 15.46
CA GLY A 527 0.24 7.83 15.46
C GLY A 527 1.29 8.49 16.37
N TYR A 528 1.76 7.79 17.41
CA TYR A 528 2.90 8.23 18.22
C TYR A 528 4.20 8.27 17.41
N ALA A 529 4.49 7.21 16.65
CA ALA A 529 5.67 7.15 15.80
C ALA A 529 5.63 8.19 14.65
N LEU A 530 4.46 8.43 14.04
CA LEU A 530 4.29 9.52 13.06
C LEU A 530 4.63 10.90 13.67
N ARG A 531 4.15 11.17 14.89
CA ARG A 531 4.45 12.43 15.60
C ARG A 531 5.91 12.52 16.02
N LEU A 532 6.55 11.40 16.36
CA LEU A 532 7.96 11.33 16.70
C LEU A 532 8.83 11.64 15.49
N ILE A 533 8.53 11.04 14.33
CA ILE A 533 9.22 11.29 13.05
C ILE A 533 9.14 12.77 12.68
N ASN A 534 7.95 13.34 12.77
CA ASN A 534 7.71 14.76 12.48
C ASN A 534 8.50 15.73 13.37
N ARG A 535 8.92 15.30 14.57
CA ARG A 535 9.65 16.13 15.54
C ARG A 535 11.17 15.96 15.47
N LEU A 536 11.68 15.04 14.64
CA LEU A 536 13.12 14.79 14.53
C LEU A 536 13.87 15.99 13.94
N LYS A 537 14.97 16.35 14.61
CA LYS A 537 15.96 17.30 14.11
C LYS A 537 17.05 16.57 13.31
N PRO A 538 17.73 17.24 12.37
CA PRO A 538 18.79 16.61 11.57
C PRO A 538 19.89 15.92 12.37
N ALA A 539 20.27 16.48 13.52
CA ALA A 539 21.26 15.89 14.43
C ALA A 539 20.80 14.55 15.05
N GLU A 540 19.50 14.24 15.01
CA GLU A 540 18.91 13.04 15.63
C GLU A 540 18.57 11.95 14.60
N TYR A 541 18.80 12.18 13.31
CA TYR A 541 18.45 11.23 12.25
C TYR A 541 19.18 9.89 12.39
N ALA A 542 20.44 9.91 12.83
CA ALA A 542 21.23 8.71 13.06
C ALA A 542 20.68 7.82 14.19
N ALA A 543 20.00 8.41 15.19
CA ALA A 543 19.40 7.73 16.32
C ALA A 543 17.95 7.30 16.07
N LEU A 544 17.42 7.52 14.86
CA LEU A 544 16.07 7.10 14.50
C LEU A 544 15.81 5.59 14.72
N PRO A 545 16.74 4.67 14.39
CA PRO A 545 16.60 3.24 14.68
C PRO A 545 16.58 2.90 16.18
N GLU A 546 17.04 3.78 17.06
CA GLU A 546 16.96 3.58 18.52
C GLU A 546 15.59 4.01 19.06
N LYS A 547 14.94 4.96 18.37
CA LYS A 547 13.64 5.55 18.74
C LYS A 547 12.46 4.78 18.14
N ILE A 548 12.64 4.20 16.96
CA ILE A 548 11.71 3.29 16.30
C ILE A 548 12.55 2.08 15.87
N ASN A 549 12.51 1.00 16.63
CA ASN A 549 13.46 -0.09 16.42
C ASN A 549 13.19 -0.85 15.12
N TYR A 550 14.25 -1.43 14.57
CA TYR A 550 14.20 -2.25 13.36
C TYR A 550 13.21 -3.41 13.52
N ASP A 551 13.18 -4.08 14.68
CA ASP A 551 12.25 -5.18 14.94
C ASP A 551 10.78 -4.74 14.92
N TYR A 552 10.44 -3.51 15.32
CA TYR A 552 9.09 -2.98 15.22
C TYR A 552 8.70 -2.73 13.76
N VAL A 553 9.60 -2.14 12.96
CA VAL A 553 9.37 -1.90 11.53
C VAL A 553 9.24 -3.22 10.78
N GLN A 554 10.16 -4.15 11.01
CA GLN A 554 10.14 -5.49 10.45
C GLN A 554 8.93 -6.30 10.94
N LYS A 555 8.49 -6.15 12.19
CA LYS A 555 7.24 -6.77 12.65
C LYS A 555 6.04 -6.17 11.95
N MET A 556 6.01 -4.87 11.67
CA MET A 556 4.91 -4.25 10.91
C MET A 556 4.89 -4.71 9.45
N LEU A 557 6.06 -4.89 8.82
CA LEU A 557 6.20 -5.50 7.49
C LEU A 557 5.88 -6.99 7.49
N HIS A 558 6.32 -7.73 8.51
CA HIS A 558 6.10 -9.17 8.63
C HIS A 558 4.65 -9.50 8.95
N THR A 559 3.98 -8.72 9.79
CA THR A 559 2.52 -8.88 9.96
C THR A 559 1.73 -8.32 8.77
N TYR A 560 2.38 -7.82 7.73
CA TYR A 560 1.78 -7.57 6.43
C TYR A 560 2.01 -8.79 5.51
N ASP A 561 3.13 -9.50 5.67
CA ASP A 561 3.45 -10.74 4.97
C ASP A 561 2.75 -12.00 5.53
N THR A 562 2.46 -12.06 6.84
CA THR A 562 1.88 -13.25 7.54
C THR A 562 0.37 -13.21 7.75
N VAL A 563 -0.34 -12.32 7.06
CA VAL A 563 -1.81 -12.36 7.04
C VAL A 563 -2.36 -12.83 5.68
N LEU A 564 -1.46 -13.55 5.00
CA LEU A 564 -1.69 -14.58 4.00
C LEU A 564 -1.38 -15.92 4.66
#